data_AF-R5LSE1-F1
#
_entry.id   AF-R5LSE1-F1
#
_cell.length_a   1.000
_cell.length_b   1.000
_cell.length_c   1.000
_cell.angle_alpha   90.00
_cell.angle_beta   90.00
_cell.angle_gamma   90.00
#
_symmetry.space_group_name_H-M   'P 1'
#
loop_
_entity.id
_entity.type
_entity.pdbx_description
1 polymer ?
#
loop_
_entity_poly.entity_id
_entity_poly.type
_entity_poly.pdbx_seq_one_letter_code
_entity_poly.pdbx_strand_id
1 'polypeptide(L)'
;MKNNKMYEADDKMISLIADNYNILQSLGRFGINLGFGDKTVREVCEDQNVDTYTFLAIVNFSINGYRDFDSSERFSIPTLLHYLKASHEYYLNFQLPSIRKELEAALDANDNLARLIMKLYDEYAHEIRRHMEYEEKTVFPYVDDLLNNKVNDEYDIDTFSKHHGQTDQKLRELKNIIIKYLPSDIQHNNRLAATLYDLYNNEEWLENHAMVEDYIFIPAIRSLERKFKQSDVSVKISKMINSGRNSNETLSDREKDVIVSLVQGMTNKEIADHLCISTNTVITHRRNIARKLQIHSPAGLTIYAIVNNLVDISSVKL
;
A
#
# COMPACT_ATOMS: atom_id res chain seq x y z
N MET A 1 33.13 2.33 17.64
CA MET A 1 31.99 2.04 18.55
C MET A 1 30.79 2.69 17.92
N LYS A 2 29.76 1.94 17.49
CA LYS A 2 28.51 2.57 17.05
C LYS A 2 27.96 3.33 18.25
N ASN A 3 27.79 4.64 18.12
CA ASN A 3 27.16 5.44 19.16
C ASN A 3 25.71 4.97 19.25
N ASN A 4 25.34 4.29 20.34
CA ASN A 4 23.97 3.84 20.64
C ASN A 4 23.05 5.02 21.01
N LYS A 5 23.24 6.19 20.38
CA LYS A 5 22.39 7.36 20.60
C LYS A 5 21.14 7.19 19.75
N MET A 6 19.99 7.23 20.39
CA MET A 6 18.73 7.44 19.67
C MET A 6 18.66 8.90 19.24
N TYR A 7 18.46 9.13 17.95
CA TYR A 7 18.29 10.48 17.41
C TYR A 7 16.86 10.93 17.56
N GLU A 8 16.71 12.17 18.01
CA GLU A 8 15.42 12.80 18.24
C GLU A 8 15.23 14.01 17.31
N ALA A 9 13.99 14.47 17.18
CA ALA A 9 13.64 15.57 16.27
C ALA A 9 14.36 16.89 16.57
N ASP A 10 14.73 17.11 17.83
CA ASP A 10 15.38 18.35 18.28
C ASP A 10 16.92 18.24 18.26
N ASP A 11 17.47 17.08 17.90
CA ASP A 11 18.90 16.94 17.62
C ASP A 11 19.30 17.75 16.38
N LYS A 12 20.55 18.21 16.34
CA LYS A 12 21.10 18.89 15.17
C LYS A 12 21.36 17.90 14.04
N MET A 13 20.91 18.21 12.82
CA MET A 13 21.12 17.35 11.65
C MET A 13 22.62 17.10 11.39
N ILE A 14 23.46 18.11 11.63
CA ILE A 14 24.92 17.96 11.50
C ILE A 14 25.52 16.97 12.51
N SER A 15 24.98 16.87 13.72
CA SER A 15 25.44 15.90 14.72
C SER A 15 25.16 14.46 14.28
N LEU A 16 24.00 14.24 13.66
CA LEU A 16 23.60 12.94 13.13
C LEU A 16 24.59 12.45 12.06
N ILE A 17 24.96 13.33 11.13
CA ILE A 17 25.93 13.03 10.06
C ILE A 17 27.34 12.85 10.62
N ALA A 18 27.74 13.69 11.59
CA ALA A 18 29.07 13.61 12.20
C ALA A 18 29.28 12.28 12.95
N ASP A 19 28.25 11.81 13.64
CA ASP A 19 28.27 10.51 14.32
C ASP A 19 28.23 9.34 13.33
N ASN A 20 27.50 9.49 12.22
CA ASN A 20 27.25 8.42 11.26
C ASN A 20 27.20 8.95 9.81
N TYR A 21 28.37 9.11 9.20
CA TYR A 21 28.48 9.67 7.83
C TYR A 21 27.78 8.83 6.75
N ASN A 22 27.54 7.55 7.01
CA ASN A 22 26.78 6.67 6.10
C ASN A 22 25.36 7.20 5.82
N ILE A 23 24.79 8.02 6.72
CA ILE A 23 23.47 8.61 6.51
C ILE A 23 23.42 9.58 5.32
N LEU A 24 24.56 10.10 4.87
CA LEU A 24 24.63 10.98 3.70
C LEU A 24 24.00 10.32 2.46
N GLN A 25 24.15 9.00 2.32
CA GLN A 25 23.53 8.25 1.23
C GLN A 25 22.01 8.17 1.34
N SER A 26 21.47 8.19 2.57
CA SER A 26 20.04 8.17 2.86
C SER A 26 19.38 9.54 2.73
N LEU A 27 20.06 10.63 3.09
CA LEU A 27 19.52 12.00 3.02
C LEU A 27 18.98 12.34 1.62
N GLY A 28 19.77 12.04 0.58
CA GLY A 28 19.35 12.25 -0.80
C GLY A 28 18.10 11.46 -1.20
N ARG A 29 17.82 10.32 -0.54
CA ARG A 29 16.63 9.49 -0.80
C ARG A 29 15.37 10.06 -0.17
N PHE A 30 15.53 10.81 0.91
CA PHE A 30 14.43 11.62 1.45
C PHE A 30 14.22 12.91 0.67
N GLY A 31 15.04 13.22 -0.34
CA GLY A 31 15.02 14.52 -1.02
C GLY A 31 15.63 15.64 -0.18
N ILE A 32 16.38 15.32 0.88
CA ILE A 32 17.03 16.30 1.73
C ILE A 32 18.34 16.74 1.08
N ASN A 33 18.40 18.02 0.72
CA ASN A 33 19.60 18.65 0.18
C ASN A 33 20.55 19.09 1.29
N LEU A 34 21.86 19.02 1.02
CA LEU A 34 22.87 19.60 1.90
C LEU A 34 22.74 21.13 1.96
N GLY A 35 23.34 21.75 2.99
CA GLY A 35 23.29 23.21 3.17
C GLY A 35 22.23 23.69 4.16
N PHE A 36 21.79 22.82 5.08
CA PHE A 36 20.80 23.14 6.13
C PHE A 36 21.37 23.92 7.33
N GLY A 37 22.67 24.21 7.37
CA GLY A 37 23.31 24.95 8.48
C GLY A 37 23.17 24.23 9.82
N ASP A 38 22.87 24.98 10.88
CA ASP A 38 22.71 24.45 12.25
C ASP A 38 21.26 24.07 12.58
N LYS A 39 20.45 23.71 11.59
CA LYS A 39 19.04 23.32 11.81
C LYS A 39 18.92 21.97 12.53
N THR A 40 17.84 21.81 13.29
CA THR A 40 17.47 20.52 13.90
C THR A 40 16.94 19.56 12.84
N VAL A 41 16.86 18.27 13.17
CA VAL A 41 16.26 17.27 12.29
C VAL A 41 14.85 17.68 11.88
N ARG A 42 14.03 18.13 12.85
CA ARG A 42 12.67 18.62 12.61
C ARG A 42 12.64 19.76 11.60
N GLU A 43 13.42 20.81 11.83
CA GLU A 43 13.47 21.99 10.96
C GLU A 43 13.85 21.61 9.52
N VAL A 44 14.85 20.74 9.35
CA VAL A 44 15.27 20.28 8.01
C VAL A 44 14.19 19.44 7.34
N CYS A 45 13.57 18.51 8.07
CA CYS A 45 12.50 17.69 7.53
C CYS A 45 11.30 18.55 7.10
N GLU A 46 10.86 19.49 7.93
CA GLU A 46 9.77 20.42 7.63
C GLU A 46 10.08 21.28 6.39
N ASP A 47 11.28 21.86 6.30
CA ASP A 47 11.70 22.68 5.17
C ASP A 47 11.74 21.91 3.84
N GLN A 48 11.99 20.60 3.90
CA GLN A 48 12.12 19.74 2.72
C GLN A 48 10.88 18.87 2.49
N ASN A 49 9.77 19.11 3.21
CA ASN A 49 8.53 18.34 3.13
C ASN A 49 8.70 16.83 3.38
N VAL A 50 9.56 16.48 4.32
CA VAL A 50 9.80 15.10 4.77
C VAL A 50 9.12 14.89 6.12
N ASP A 51 8.38 13.80 6.26
CA ASP A 51 7.81 13.43 7.56
C ASP A 51 8.91 13.10 8.56
N THR A 52 9.01 13.91 9.62
CA THR A 52 10.10 13.81 10.60
C THR A 52 10.11 12.47 11.34
N TYR A 53 8.93 11.91 11.63
CA TYR A 53 8.82 10.64 12.34
C TYR A 53 9.34 9.48 11.48
N THR A 54 8.86 9.37 10.23
CA THR A 54 9.33 8.37 9.27
C THR A 54 10.83 8.50 9.02
N PHE A 55 11.34 9.73 8.86
CA PHE A 55 12.77 9.97 8.70
C PHE A 55 13.57 9.41 9.87
N LEU A 56 13.24 9.82 11.11
CA LEU A 56 13.94 9.38 12.31
C LEU A 56 13.82 7.87 12.53
N ALA A 57 12.68 7.28 12.21
CA ALA A 57 12.51 5.83 12.35
C ALA A 57 13.44 5.06 11.41
N ILE A 58 13.55 5.45 10.13
CA ILE A 58 14.50 4.82 9.20
C ILE A 58 15.94 5.07 9.65
N VAL A 59 16.27 6.30 10.03
CA VAL A 59 17.63 6.67 10.46
C VAL A 59 18.06 5.86 11.70
N ASN A 60 17.23 5.83 12.73
CA ASN A 60 17.51 5.09 13.96
C ASN A 60 17.50 3.58 13.73
N PHE A 61 16.67 3.09 12.81
CA PHE A 61 16.70 1.68 12.40
C PHE A 61 18.03 1.34 11.70
N SER A 62 18.45 2.12 10.69
CA SER A 62 19.68 1.86 9.95
C SER A 62 20.94 2.01 10.80
N ILE A 63 20.98 2.98 11.72
CA ILE A 63 22.16 3.22 12.57
C ILE A 63 22.20 2.24 13.74
N ASN A 64 21.10 2.14 14.49
CA ASN A 64 21.05 1.45 15.79
C ASN A 64 20.37 0.08 15.74
N GLY A 65 19.80 -0.32 14.60
CA GLY A 65 18.97 -1.53 14.50
C GLY A 65 17.65 -1.42 15.29
N TYR A 66 17.21 -0.20 15.62
CA TYR A 66 16.04 0.02 16.45
C TYR A 66 14.75 -0.38 15.73
N ARG A 67 14.02 -1.34 16.29
CA ARG A 67 12.81 -1.95 15.69
C ARG A 67 11.53 -1.67 16.46
N ASP A 68 11.62 -1.03 17.62
CA ASP A 68 10.50 -0.89 18.55
C ASP A 68 9.69 0.37 18.24
N PHE A 69 9.05 0.40 17.08
CA PHE A 69 8.29 1.57 16.66
C PHE A 69 6.94 1.63 17.41
N ASP A 70 6.74 2.68 18.22
CA ASP A 70 5.53 2.89 19.04
C ASP A 70 4.20 2.67 18.28
N SER A 71 4.18 2.92 16.97
CA SER A 71 3.06 2.51 16.12
C SER A 71 3.46 2.50 14.64
N SER A 72 3.26 1.37 13.95
CA SER A 72 3.39 1.31 12.48
C SER A 72 2.36 2.17 11.74
N GLU A 73 1.38 2.72 12.44
CA GLU A 73 0.37 3.63 11.89
C GLU A 73 0.84 5.09 11.77
N ARG A 74 1.95 5.44 12.42
CA ARG A 74 2.51 6.80 12.38
C ARG A 74 3.36 7.06 11.14
N PHE A 75 3.73 6.02 10.41
CA PHE A 75 4.54 6.17 9.22
C PHE A 75 3.78 6.91 8.13
N SER A 76 4.37 8.00 7.64
CA SER A 76 3.99 8.63 6.38
C SER A 76 4.32 7.68 5.21
N ILE A 77 3.28 7.03 4.65
CA ILE A 77 3.40 6.19 3.45
C ILE A 77 3.95 6.98 2.25
N PRO A 78 3.53 8.23 1.98
CA PRO A 78 4.13 9.02 0.91
C PRO A 78 5.64 9.23 1.08
N THR A 79 6.12 9.47 2.31
CA THR A 79 7.56 9.61 2.58
C THR A 79 8.30 8.28 2.39
N LEU A 80 7.71 7.16 2.78
CA LEU A 80 8.29 5.83 2.52
C LEU A 80 8.38 5.52 1.03
N LEU A 81 7.30 5.76 0.27
CA LEU A 81 7.31 5.56 -1.18
C LEU A 81 8.35 6.45 -1.87
N HIS A 82 8.44 7.73 -1.48
CA HIS A 82 9.46 8.63 -2.01
C HIS A 82 10.87 8.09 -1.72
N TYR A 83 11.13 7.70 -0.47
CA TYR A 83 12.41 7.13 -0.04
C TYR A 83 12.81 5.89 -0.85
N LEU A 84 11.90 4.92 -1.03
CA LEU A 84 12.17 3.69 -1.75
C LEU A 84 12.37 3.95 -3.26
N LYS A 85 11.49 4.72 -3.90
CA LYS A 85 11.62 5.08 -5.32
C LYS A 85 12.91 5.84 -5.62
N ALA A 86 13.27 6.82 -4.77
CA ALA A 86 14.53 7.56 -4.90
C ALA A 86 15.77 6.69 -4.63
N SER A 87 15.62 5.64 -3.81
CA SER A 87 16.63 4.60 -3.58
C SER A 87 16.84 3.74 -4.83
N HIS A 88 15.75 3.28 -5.46
CA HIS A 88 15.82 2.53 -6.71
C HIS A 88 16.45 3.35 -7.84
N GLU A 89 16.00 4.59 -8.04
CA GLU A 89 16.51 5.47 -9.10
C GLU A 89 18.03 5.66 -9.01
N TYR A 90 18.53 5.97 -7.82
CA TYR A 90 19.96 6.10 -7.59
C TYR A 90 20.71 4.78 -7.80
N TYR A 91 20.16 3.69 -7.29
CA TYR A 91 20.84 2.42 -7.36
C TYR A 91 20.99 1.94 -8.82
N LEU A 92 19.89 2.01 -9.58
CA LEU A 92 19.82 1.54 -10.95
C LEU A 92 20.57 2.44 -11.93
N ASN A 93 20.47 3.76 -11.76
CA ASN A 93 20.97 4.73 -12.75
C ASN A 93 22.32 5.36 -12.36
N PHE A 94 22.76 5.23 -11.12
CA PHE A 94 24.04 5.77 -10.66
C PHE A 94 24.95 4.70 -10.05
N GLN A 95 24.52 4.00 -9.01
CA GLN A 95 25.40 3.12 -8.23
C GLN A 95 25.87 1.90 -9.03
N LEU A 96 24.94 1.12 -9.59
CA LEU A 96 25.28 -0.08 -10.37
C LEU A 96 26.14 0.25 -11.60
N PRO A 97 25.83 1.29 -12.42
CA PRO A 97 26.70 1.68 -13.52
C PRO A 97 28.08 2.19 -13.09
N SER A 98 28.18 2.86 -11.94
CA SER A 98 29.46 3.41 -11.45
C SER A 98 30.41 2.31 -11.02
N ILE A 99 29.95 1.36 -10.19
CA ILE A 99 30.74 0.19 -9.80
C ILE A 99 31.14 -0.63 -11.02
N ARG A 100 30.25 -0.77 -12.01
CA ARG A 100 30.58 -1.46 -13.26
C ARG A 100 31.78 -0.83 -13.97
N LYS A 101 31.79 0.51 -14.07
CA LYS A 101 32.90 1.27 -14.68
C LYS A 101 34.19 1.16 -13.86
N GLU A 102 34.09 1.13 -12.54
CA GLU A 102 35.24 0.92 -11.66
C GLU A 102 35.85 -0.46 -11.88
N LEU A 103 35.03 -1.51 -11.96
CA LEU A 103 35.47 -2.86 -12.29
C LEU A 103 36.15 -2.91 -13.67
N GLU A 104 35.57 -2.27 -14.69
CA GLU A 104 36.20 -2.16 -16.02
C GLU A 104 37.55 -1.44 -15.99
N ALA A 105 37.71 -0.43 -15.13
CA ALA A 105 38.94 0.33 -14.99
C ALA A 105 40.00 -0.37 -14.12
N ALA A 106 39.60 -1.35 -13.31
CA ALA A 106 40.45 -2.09 -12.39
C ALA A 106 40.88 -3.47 -12.92
N LEU A 107 40.12 -4.04 -13.88
CA LEU A 107 40.32 -5.38 -14.42
C LEU A 107 40.92 -5.35 -15.84
N ASP A 108 41.83 -6.28 -16.15
CA ASP A 108 42.34 -6.47 -17.52
C ASP A 108 41.36 -7.31 -18.34
N ALA A 109 40.77 -6.72 -19.39
CA ALA A 109 39.83 -7.39 -20.29
C ALA A 109 40.41 -8.63 -21.02
N ASN A 110 41.74 -8.78 -21.05
CA ASN A 110 42.40 -9.95 -21.62
C ASN A 110 42.42 -11.15 -20.66
N ASP A 111 42.24 -10.93 -19.35
CA ASP A 111 42.20 -11.97 -18.33
C ASP A 111 40.84 -12.69 -18.33
N ASN A 112 40.87 -14.02 -18.36
CA ASN A 112 39.68 -14.86 -18.25
C ASN A 112 38.94 -14.66 -16.92
N LEU A 113 39.68 -14.43 -15.83
CA LEU A 113 39.10 -14.20 -14.50
C LEU A 113 38.39 -12.85 -14.43
N ALA A 114 38.98 -11.81 -15.03
CA ALA A 114 38.34 -10.51 -15.17
C ALA A 114 37.00 -10.61 -15.93
N ARG A 115 36.96 -11.36 -17.05
CA ARG A 115 35.71 -11.58 -17.80
C ARG A 115 34.66 -12.32 -16.96
N LEU A 116 35.07 -13.30 -16.15
CA LEU A 116 34.16 -14.00 -15.24
C LEU A 116 33.58 -13.06 -14.19
N ILE A 117 34.41 -12.20 -13.58
CA ILE A 117 33.96 -11.19 -12.61
C ILE A 117 32.95 -10.23 -13.23
N MET A 118 33.24 -9.70 -14.42
CA MET A 118 32.33 -8.82 -15.14
C MET A 118 30.98 -9.50 -15.42
N LYS A 119 31.00 -10.77 -15.84
CA LYS A 119 29.78 -11.54 -16.05
C LYS A 119 28.98 -11.74 -14.75
N LEU A 120 29.63 -12.10 -13.65
CA LEU A 120 28.97 -12.25 -12.34
C LEU A 120 28.35 -10.94 -11.87
N TYR A 121 29.04 -9.82 -12.09
CA TYR A 121 28.52 -8.50 -11.78
C TYR A 121 27.30 -8.13 -12.62
N ASP A 122 27.36 -8.36 -13.94
CA ASP A 122 26.25 -8.06 -14.85
C ASP A 122 25.01 -8.90 -14.52
N GLU A 123 25.19 -10.17 -14.14
CA GLU A 123 24.09 -11.03 -13.66
C GLU A 123 23.50 -10.54 -12.33
N TYR A 124 24.35 -10.16 -11.37
CA TYR A 124 23.92 -9.55 -10.10
C TYR A 124 23.11 -8.27 -10.36
N ALA A 125 23.65 -7.34 -11.15
CA ALA A 125 22.98 -6.08 -11.48
C ALA A 125 21.64 -6.30 -12.22
N HIS A 126 21.55 -7.33 -13.06
CA HIS A 126 20.31 -7.70 -13.74
C HIS A 126 19.24 -8.20 -12.76
N GLU A 127 19.61 -9.02 -11.77
CA GLU A 127 18.65 -9.52 -10.77
C GLU A 127 18.10 -8.41 -9.88
N ILE A 128 18.97 -7.50 -9.40
CA ILE A 128 18.52 -6.34 -8.63
C ILE A 128 17.58 -5.46 -9.46
N ARG A 129 17.94 -5.18 -10.72
CA ARG A 129 17.09 -4.40 -11.63
C ARG A 129 15.71 -5.04 -11.80
N ARG A 130 15.65 -6.34 -12.04
CA ARG A 130 14.38 -7.05 -12.21
C ARG A 130 13.49 -6.97 -10.96
N HIS A 131 14.11 -7.03 -9.79
CA HIS A 131 13.42 -6.93 -8.50
C HIS A 131 12.85 -5.53 -8.26
N MET A 132 13.68 -4.48 -8.35
CA MET A 132 13.24 -3.09 -8.18
C MET A 132 12.20 -2.69 -9.24
N GLU A 133 12.37 -3.12 -10.50
CA GLU A 133 11.36 -2.88 -11.54
C GLU A 133 10.02 -3.56 -11.26
N TYR A 134 10.01 -4.71 -10.61
CA TYR A 134 8.77 -5.37 -10.20
C TYR A 134 8.02 -4.53 -9.16
N GLU A 135 8.73 -3.98 -8.19
CA GLU A 135 8.14 -3.10 -7.18
C GLU A 135 7.57 -1.82 -7.78
N GLU A 136 8.35 -1.14 -8.62
CA GLU A 136 7.93 0.08 -9.33
C GLU A 136 6.69 -0.15 -10.22
N LYS A 137 6.58 -1.34 -10.84
CA LYS A 137 5.47 -1.66 -11.76
C LYS A 137 4.27 -2.30 -11.06
N THR A 138 4.44 -2.87 -9.87
CA THR A 138 3.42 -3.69 -9.20
C THR A 138 3.12 -3.22 -7.79
N VAL A 139 4.13 -3.18 -6.92
CA VAL A 139 3.96 -2.91 -5.49
C VAL A 139 3.61 -1.45 -5.23
N PHE A 140 4.38 -0.51 -5.80
CA PHE A 140 4.12 0.92 -5.55
C PHE A 140 2.80 1.40 -6.15
N PRO A 141 2.41 1.01 -7.39
CA PRO A 141 1.08 1.31 -7.91
C PRO A 141 -0.05 0.74 -7.05
N TYR A 142 0.13 -0.48 -6.51
CA TYR A 142 -0.83 -1.06 -5.57
C TYR A 142 -0.97 -0.22 -4.29
N VAL A 143 0.14 0.24 -3.72
CA VAL A 143 0.12 1.12 -2.53
C VAL A 143 -0.51 2.47 -2.86
N ASP A 144 -0.22 3.04 -4.03
CA ASP A 144 -0.85 4.27 -4.51
C ASP A 144 -2.37 4.08 -4.65
N ASP A 145 -2.83 2.94 -5.16
CA ASP A 145 -4.26 2.61 -5.23
C ASP A 145 -4.90 2.46 -3.84
N LEU A 146 -4.21 1.82 -2.88
CA LEU A 146 -4.66 1.75 -1.48
C LEU A 146 -4.82 3.15 -0.86
N LEU A 147 -3.86 4.05 -1.06
CA LEU A 147 -3.93 5.44 -0.59
C LEU A 147 -5.10 6.21 -1.23
N ASN A 148 -5.43 5.89 -2.48
CA ASN A 148 -6.54 6.49 -3.21
C ASN A 148 -7.89 5.77 -3.00
N ASN A 149 -7.98 4.87 -2.01
CA ASN A 149 -9.17 4.08 -1.68
C ASN A 149 -9.71 3.22 -2.83
N LYS A 150 -8.83 2.76 -3.73
CA LYS A 150 -9.19 1.82 -4.79
C LYS A 150 -8.92 0.39 -4.34
N VAL A 151 -9.86 -0.50 -4.63
CA VAL A 151 -9.78 -1.91 -4.27
C VAL A 151 -9.08 -2.68 -5.38
N ASN A 152 -8.01 -3.38 -5.03
CA ASN A 152 -7.47 -4.46 -5.84
C ASN A 152 -7.53 -5.76 -5.01
N ASP A 153 -8.50 -6.62 -5.30
CA ASP A 153 -8.70 -7.89 -4.59
C ASP A 153 -7.72 -8.99 -5.07
N GLU A 154 -6.95 -8.74 -6.14
CA GLU A 154 -6.03 -9.71 -6.74
C GLU A 154 -4.61 -9.62 -6.18
N TYR A 155 -4.31 -8.59 -5.36
CA TYR A 155 -2.97 -8.36 -4.82
C TYR A 155 -3.00 -7.90 -3.36
N ASP A 156 -2.09 -8.43 -2.55
CA ASP A 156 -1.83 -7.98 -1.18
C ASP A 156 -0.33 -7.88 -0.91
N ILE A 157 0.05 -7.11 0.11
CA ILE A 157 1.48 -6.94 0.45
C ILE A 157 2.16 -8.24 0.90
N ASP A 158 1.38 -9.24 1.35
CA ASP A 158 1.92 -10.55 1.73
C ASP A 158 2.39 -11.38 0.52
N THR A 159 1.83 -11.09 -0.67
CA THR A 159 2.27 -11.66 -1.94
C THR A 159 3.69 -11.21 -2.28
N PHE A 160 4.01 -9.94 -2.04
CA PHE A 160 5.38 -9.40 -2.16
C PHE A 160 6.32 -10.02 -1.11
N SER A 161 5.91 -10.01 0.17
CA SER A 161 6.75 -10.44 1.31
C SER A 161 7.28 -11.88 1.19
N LYS A 162 6.58 -12.77 0.48
CA LYS A 162 6.99 -14.17 0.29
C LYS A 162 8.16 -14.36 -0.68
N HIS A 163 8.44 -13.38 -1.53
CA HIS A 163 9.44 -13.47 -2.61
C HIS A 163 10.68 -12.59 -2.36
N HIS A 164 10.75 -11.93 -1.21
CA HIS A 164 11.82 -11.01 -0.85
C HIS A 164 13.03 -11.77 -0.25
N GLY A 165 14.24 -11.61 -0.80
CA GLY A 165 15.49 -11.96 -0.09
C GLY A 165 16.43 -13.05 -0.64
N GLN A 166 16.81 -13.06 -1.93
CA GLN A 166 17.85 -14.00 -2.43
C GLN A 166 18.86 -13.42 -3.46
N THR A 167 19.42 -12.23 -3.25
CA THR A 167 20.29 -11.59 -4.27
C THR A 167 21.78 -11.47 -3.93
N ASP A 168 22.24 -11.87 -2.74
CA ASP A 168 23.60 -11.49 -2.30
C ASP A 168 24.69 -12.55 -2.52
N GLN A 169 24.32 -13.78 -2.91
CA GLN A 169 25.31 -14.85 -3.08
C GLN A 169 26.32 -14.55 -4.19
N LYS A 170 25.87 -14.00 -5.32
CA LYS A 170 26.72 -13.68 -6.48
C LYS A 170 27.71 -12.56 -6.17
N LEU A 171 27.27 -11.53 -5.46
CA LEU A 171 28.13 -10.42 -5.05
C LEU A 171 29.22 -10.91 -4.09
N ARG A 172 28.87 -11.78 -3.15
CA ARG A 172 29.83 -12.43 -2.25
C ARG A 172 30.83 -13.30 -2.99
N GLU A 173 30.38 -14.09 -3.97
CA GLU A 173 31.26 -14.90 -4.81
C GLU A 173 32.23 -14.02 -5.61
N LEU A 174 31.72 -12.96 -6.24
CA LEU A 174 32.53 -11.97 -6.95
C LEU A 174 33.63 -11.37 -6.06
N LYS A 175 33.26 -10.85 -4.87
CA LYS A 175 34.24 -10.27 -3.93
C LYS A 175 35.29 -11.28 -3.50
N ASN A 176 34.88 -12.51 -3.21
CA ASN A 176 35.80 -13.60 -2.85
C ASN A 176 36.77 -13.94 -3.99
N ILE A 177 36.31 -13.90 -5.25
CA ILE A 177 37.17 -14.15 -6.40
C ILE A 177 38.24 -13.04 -6.51
N ILE A 178 37.83 -11.78 -6.41
CA ILE A 178 38.76 -10.65 -6.46
C ILE A 178 39.81 -10.75 -5.34
N ILE A 179 39.38 -10.96 -4.09
CA ILE A 179 40.28 -11.02 -2.93
C ILE A 179 41.28 -12.19 -3.02
N LYS A 180 40.85 -13.36 -3.51
CA LYS A 180 41.67 -14.58 -3.46
C LYS A 180 42.59 -14.74 -4.67
N TYR A 181 42.15 -14.29 -5.84
CA TYR A 181 42.75 -14.73 -7.12
C TYR A 181 43.19 -13.60 -8.03
N LEU A 182 42.87 -12.34 -7.72
CA LEU A 182 43.39 -11.19 -8.48
C LEU A 182 44.47 -10.44 -7.69
N PRO A 183 45.74 -10.66 -8.03
CA PRO A 183 46.81 -9.72 -7.76
C PRO A 183 47.22 -9.04 -9.06
N SER A 184 47.26 -7.73 -9.04
CA SER A 184 47.88 -6.93 -10.09
C SER A 184 48.76 -5.91 -9.38
N ASP A 185 49.78 -5.39 -10.05
CA ASP A 185 50.78 -4.49 -9.50
C ASP A 185 50.21 -3.39 -8.55
N ILE A 186 51.10 -2.68 -7.82
CA ILE A 186 50.70 -1.67 -6.81
C ILE A 186 49.58 -0.74 -7.30
N GLN A 187 49.58 -0.34 -8.58
CA GLN A 187 48.57 0.56 -9.13
C GLN A 187 47.20 -0.13 -9.31
N HIS A 188 47.16 -1.31 -9.91
CA HIS A 188 45.91 -2.05 -10.08
C HIS A 188 45.36 -2.59 -8.75
N ASN A 189 46.23 -2.96 -7.80
CA ASN A 189 45.83 -3.35 -6.46
C ASN A 189 45.09 -2.22 -5.72
N ASN A 190 45.58 -0.97 -5.82
CA ASN A 190 44.90 0.18 -5.21
C ASN A 190 43.52 0.43 -5.83
N ARG A 191 43.38 0.24 -7.14
CA ARG A 191 42.08 0.37 -7.83
C ARG A 191 41.12 -0.73 -7.43
N LEU A 192 41.56 -1.99 -7.44
CA LEU A 192 40.75 -3.12 -7.01
C LEU A 192 40.35 -3.01 -5.53
N ALA A 193 41.24 -2.51 -4.67
CA ALA A 193 40.92 -2.25 -3.27
C ALA A 193 39.83 -1.18 -3.10
N ALA A 194 39.91 -0.08 -3.87
CA ALA A 194 38.87 0.95 -3.88
C ALA A 194 37.52 0.39 -4.38
N THR A 195 37.53 -0.30 -5.53
CA THR A 195 36.31 -0.94 -6.08
C THR A 195 35.72 -1.98 -5.13
N LEU A 196 36.57 -2.76 -4.44
CA LEU A 196 36.11 -3.70 -3.40
C LEU A 196 35.45 -2.97 -2.24
N TYR A 197 36.02 -1.87 -1.77
CA TYR A 197 35.43 -1.05 -0.72
C TYR A 197 34.03 -0.55 -1.13
N ASP A 198 33.89 -0.06 -2.36
CA ASP A 198 32.60 0.40 -2.90
C ASP A 198 31.60 -0.75 -3.06
N LEU A 199 32.04 -1.95 -3.46
CA LEU A 199 31.21 -3.16 -3.49
C LEU A 199 30.71 -3.59 -2.09
N TYR A 200 31.53 -3.44 -1.05
CA TYR A 200 31.10 -3.73 0.33
C TYR A 200 30.08 -2.71 0.83
N ASN A 201 30.34 -1.42 0.64
CA ASN A 201 29.39 -0.37 1.01
C ASN A 201 28.05 -0.52 0.28
N ASN A 202 28.12 -0.92 -1.00
CA ASN A 202 26.96 -1.18 -1.82
C ASN A 202 26.11 -2.37 -1.31
N GLU A 203 26.76 -3.45 -0.87
CA GLU A 203 26.08 -4.59 -0.24
C GLU A 203 25.38 -4.18 1.06
N GLU A 204 26.07 -3.45 1.95
CA GLU A 204 25.50 -2.98 3.22
C GLU A 204 24.32 -2.04 2.97
N TRP A 205 24.40 -1.18 1.96
CA TRP A 205 23.29 -0.30 1.60
C TRP A 205 22.07 -1.09 1.11
N LEU A 206 22.27 -2.08 0.24
CA LEU A 206 21.19 -2.90 -0.29
C LEU A 206 20.53 -3.74 0.83
N GLU A 207 21.33 -4.27 1.75
CA GLU A 207 20.82 -4.95 2.95
C GLU A 207 19.96 -4.00 3.79
N ASN A 208 20.42 -2.78 4.03
CA ASN A 208 19.64 -1.77 4.74
C ASN A 208 18.34 -1.40 4.02
N HIS A 209 18.35 -1.30 2.70
CA HIS A 209 17.16 -1.05 1.88
C HIS A 209 16.12 -2.17 2.05
N ALA A 210 16.55 -3.42 1.86
CA ALA A 210 15.69 -4.60 2.04
C ALA A 210 15.14 -4.68 3.48
N MET A 211 15.98 -4.35 4.47
CA MET A 211 15.53 -4.29 5.86
C MET A 211 14.49 -3.17 6.11
N VAL A 212 14.62 -2.00 5.49
CA VAL A 212 13.58 -0.94 5.60
C VAL A 212 12.28 -1.43 4.99
N GLU A 213 12.33 -2.18 3.89
CA GLU A 213 11.14 -2.77 3.28
C GLU A 213 10.47 -3.78 4.22
N ASP A 214 11.24 -4.74 4.74
CA ASP A 214 10.73 -5.83 5.57
C ASP A 214 10.20 -5.37 6.93
N TYR A 215 10.89 -4.44 7.58
CA TYR A 215 10.63 -4.07 8.97
C TYR A 215 9.84 -2.77 9.13
N ILE A 216 9.77 -1.92 8.10
CA ILE A 216 9.07 -0.63 8.17
C ILE A 216 7.96 -0.56 7.12
N PHE A 217 8.31 -0.69 5.84
CA PHE A 217 7.35 -0.49 4.75
C PHE A 217 6.23 -1.54 4.75
N ILE A 218 6.56 -2.83 4.71
CA ILE A 218 5.56 -3.90 4.69
C ILE A 218 4.63 -3.84 5.92
N PRO A 219 5.13 -3.70 7.17
CA PRO A 219 4.26 -3.52 8.34
C PRO A 219 3.37 -2.27 8.27
N ALA A 220 3.84 -1.17 7.69
CA ALA A 220 3.04 0.04 7.50
C ALA A 220 1.89 -0.20 6.51
N ILE A 221 2.17 -0.85 5.37
CA ILE A 221 1.15 -1.20 4.37
C ILE A 221 0.15 -2.21 4.91
N ARG A 222 0.59 -3.26 5.63
CA ARG A 222 -0.31 -4.19 6.33
C ARG A 222 -1.26 -3.45 7.28
N SER A 223 -0.77 -2.42 7.96
CA SER A 223 -1.60 -1.61 8.84
C SER A 223 -2.64 -0.79 8.05
N LEU A 224 -2.22 -0.19 6.93
CA LEU A 224 -3.11 0.53 6.02
C LEU A 224 -4.20 -0.38 5.44
N GLU A 225 -3.84 -1.58 4.97
CA GLU A 225 -4.79 -2.59 4.46
C GLU A 225 -5.83 -2.98 5.52
N ARG A 226 -5.40 -3.19 6.78
CA ARG A 226 -6.32 -3.49 7.88
C ARG A 226 -7.30 -2.36 8.14
N LYS A 227 -6.83 -1.11 8.15
CA LYS A 227 -7.70 0.08 8.29
C LYS A 227 -8.70 0.18 7.14
N PHE A 228 -8.24 -0.07 5.92
CA PHE A 228 -9.09 -0.07 4.74
C PHE A 228 -10.18 -1.14 4.84
N LYS A 229 -9.81 -2.40 5.15
CA LYS A 229 -10.77 -3.51 5.37
C LYS A 229 -11.76 -3.21 6.49
N GLN A 230 -11.32 -2.66 7.62
CA GLN A 230 -12.21 -2.24 8.71
C GLN A 230 -13.16 -1.11 8.30
N SER A 231 -12.69 -0.15 7.51
CA SER A 231 -13.51 0.95 7.01
C SER A 231 -14.57 0.45 6.01
N ASP A 232 -14.23 -0.48 5.11
CA ASP A 232 -15.18 -1.08 4.17
C ASP A 232 -16.24 -1.92 4.91
N VAL A 233 -15.83 -2.70 5.92
CA VAL A 233 -16.77 -3.40 6.81
C VAL A 233 -17.67 -2.42 7.55
N SER A 234 -17.11 -1.33 8.09
CA SER A 234 -17.88 -0.31 8.81
C SER A 234 -18.85 0.43 7.89
N VAL A 235 -18.47 0.72 6.63
CA VAL A 235 -19.32 1.34 5.61
C VAL A 235 -20.40 0.36 5.13
N LYS A 236 -20.08 -0.93 4.96
CA LYS A 236 -21.06 -1.99 4.64
C LYS A 236 -22.07 -2.15 5.78
N ILE A 237 -21.62 -2.17 7.03
CA ILE A 237 -22.49 -2.19 8.22
C ILE A 237 -23.33 -0.91 8.29
N SER A 238 -22.75 0.27 8.07
CA SER A 238 -23.46 1.55 8.05
C SER A 238 -24.51 1.59 6.93
N LYS A 239 -24.20 1.06 5.74
CA LYS A 239 -25.15 0.89 4.64
C LYS A 239 -26.23 -0.13 5.00
N MET A 240 -25.93 -1.23 5.68
CA MET A 240 -26.93 -2.20 6.14
C MET A 240 -27.85 -1.60 7.23
N ILE A 241 -27.30 -0.82 8.15
CA ILE A 241 -28.05 -0.12 9.21
C ILE A 241 -28.88 1.03 8.63
N ASN A 242 -28.36 1.80 7.67
CA ASN A 242 -29.10 2.86 6.97
C ASN A 242 -30.12 2.29 5.97
N SER A 243 -29.84 1.14 5.35
CA SER A 243 -30.84 0.41 4.54
C SER A 243 -31.94 -0.20 5.41
N GLY A 244 -31.67 -0.41 6.71
CA GLY A 244 -32.66 -0.78 7.72
C GLY A 244 -33.45 0.40 8.31
N ARG A 245 -33.06 1.66 8.02
CA ARG A 245 -33.73 2.88 8.54
C ARG A 245 -34.44 3.72 7.47
N ASN A 246 -34.29 3.39 6.19
CA ASN A 246 -34.98 4.07 5.08
C ASN A 246 -35.83 3.13 4.20
N SER A 247 -36.43 2.08 4.77
CA SER A 247 -37.74 1.67 4.27
C SER A 247 -38.74 2.67 4.83
N ASN A 248 -39.03 3.72 4.07
CA ASN A 248 -40.24 4.50 4.28
C ASN A 248 -41.38 3.50 4.53
N GLU A 249 -42.05 3.64 5.67
CA GLU A 249 -43.27 2.93 6.06
C GLU A 249 -44.45 3.23 5.10
N THR A 250 -44.17 3.81 3.93
CA THR A 250 -45.14 4.13 2.90
C THR A 250 -45.11 3.07 1.82
N LEU A 251 -46.31 2.62 1.45
CA LEU A 251 -46.51 1.73 0.32
C LEU A 251 -45.98 2.36 -0.98
N SER A 252 -45.37 1.55 -1.84
CA SER A 252 -45.06 1.99 -3.20
C SER A 252 -46.34 2.18 -4.00
N ASP A 253 -46.28 2.95 -5.10
CA ASP A 253 -47.48 3.21 -5.91
C ASP A 253 -48.10 1.91 -6.47
N ARG A 254 -47.25 0.93 -6.81
CA ARG A 254 -47.70 -0.42 -7.22
C ARG A 254 -48.38 -1.18 -6.09
N GLU A 255 -47.95 -1.00 -4.85
CA GLU A 255 -48.61 -1.60 -3.68
C GLU A 255 -49.95 -0.90 -3.39
N LYS A 256 -50.06 0.41 -3.63
CA LYS A 256 -51.33 1.15 -3.54
C LYS A 256 -52.32 0.64 -4.58
N ASP A 257 -51.90 0.49 -5.84
CA ASP A 257 -52.74 -0.05 -6.92
C ASP A 257 -53.31 -1.44 -6.56
N VAL A 258 -52.45 -2.32 -6.03
CA VAL A 258 -52.86 -3.66 -5.58
C VAL A 258 -53.86 -3.59 -4.41
N ILE A 259 -53.69 -2.67 -3.45
CA ILE A 259 -54.66 -2.48 -2.36
C ILE A 259 -56.00 -1.99 -2.89
N VAL A 260 -56.01 -1.02 -3.81
CA VAL A 260 -57.26 -0.50 -4.42
C VAL A 260 -58.05 -1.63 -5.09
N SER A 261 -57.38 -2.45 -5.90
CA SER A 261 -58.05 -3.59 -6.56
C SER A 261 -58.53 -4.66 -5.58
N LEU A 262 -57.82 -4.88 -4.46
CA LEU A 262 -58.26 -5.78 -3.40
C LEU A 262 -59.53 -5.28 -2.70
N VAL A 263 -59.62 -3.98 -2.41
CA VAL A 263 -60.80 -3.36 -1.78
C VAL A 263 -62.01 -3.39 -2.72
N GLN A 264 -61.79 -3.37 -4.03
CA GLN A 264 -62.85 -3.53 -5.04
C GLN A 264 -63.33 -4.99 -5.22
N GLY A 265 -62.75 -5.94 -4.47
CA GLY A 265 -63.14 -7.35 -4.47
C GLY A 265 -62.55 -8.19 -5.60
N MET A 266 -61.50 -7.70 -6.29
CA MET A 266 -60.84 -8.47 -7.35
C MET A 266 -60.03 -9.64 -6.79
N THR A 267 -60.07 -10.77 -7.47
CA THR A 267 -59.23 -11.94 -7.20
C THR A 267 -57.78 -11.69 -7.66
N ASN A 268 -56.81 -12.47 -7.15
CA ASN A 268 -55.40 -12.32 -7.56
C ASN A 268 -55.19 -12.45 -9.08
N LYS A 269 -56.06 -13.21 -9.76
CA LYS A 269 -56.01 -13.37 -11.22
C LYS A 269 -56.53 -12.12 -11.93
N GLU A 270 -57.66 -11.58 -11.48
CA GLU A 270 -58.22 -10.34 -12.03
C GLU A 270 -57.31 -9.13 -11.78
N ILE A 271 -56.67 -9.04 -10.61
CA ILE A 271 -55.68 -8.00 -10.32
C ILE A 271 -54.46 -8.10 -11.25
N ALA A 272 -53.99 -9.33 -11.49
CA ALA A 272 -52.88 -9.60 -12.39
C ALA A 272 -53.21 -9.15 -13.83
N ASP A 273 -54.40 -9.50 -14.31
CA ASP A 273 -54.89 -9.12 -15.64
C ASP A 273 -55.13 -7.60 -15.74
N HIS A 274 -55.69 -6.98 -14.69
CA HIS A 274 -55.98 -5.53 -14.65
C HIS A 274 -54.72 -4.66 -14.59
N LEU A 275 -53.70 -5.08 -13.84
CA LEU A 275 -52.43 -4.35 -13.69
C LEU A 275 -51.35 -4.80 -14.70
N CYS A 276 -51.69 -5.72 -15.61
CA CYS A 276 -50.80 -6.33 -16.60
C CYS A 276 -49.51 -6.92 -15.99
N ILE A 277 -49.64 -7.66 -14.88
CA ILE A 277 -48.54 -8.33 -14.17
C ILE A 277 -48.84 -9.81 -13.92
N SER A 278 -47.85 -10.60 -13.51
CA SER A 278 -48.10 -12.01 -13.18
C SER A 278 -48.85 -12.17 -11.85
N THR A 279 -49.63 -13.24 -11.71
CA THR A 279 -50.29 -13.61 -10.44
C THR A 279 -49.29 -13.80 -9.29
N ASN A 280 -48.09 -14.33 -9.57
CA ASN A 280 -47.01 -14.44 -8.59
C ASN A 280 -46.49 -13.07 -8.13
N THR A 281 -46.46 -12.09 -9.03
CA THR A 281 -46.11 -10.70 -8.70
C THR A 281 -47.14 -10.08 -7.77
N VAL A 282 -48.45 -10.30 -8.01
CA VAL A 282 -49.54 -9.87 -7.10
C VAL A 282 -49.38 -10.48 -5.71
N ILE A 283 -49.12 -11.79 -5.61
CA ILE A 283 -48.91 -12.49 -4.33
C ILE A 283 -47.72 -11.87 -3.57
N THR A 284 -46.64 -11.55 -4.28
CA THR A 284 -45.45 -10.91 -3.71
C THR A 284 -45.76 -9.51 -3.18
N HIS A 285 -46.49 -8.69 -3.95
CA HIS A 285 -46.93 -7.36 -3.48
C HIS A 285 -47.82 -7.48 -2.24
N ARG A 286 -48.79 -8.41 -2.21
CA ARG A 286 -49.64 -8.64 -1.03
C ARG A 286 -48.85 -9.01 0.22
N ARG A 287 -47.83 -9.86 0.09
CA ARG A 287 -46.93 -10.21 1.19
C ARG A 287 -46.15 -9.00 1.70
N ASN A 288 -45.68 -8.15 0.79
CA ASN A 288 -44.97 -6.92 1.15
C ASN A 288 -45.89 -5.89 1.81
N ILE A 289 -47.11 -5.71 1.32
CA ILE A 289 -48.15 -4.88 1.93
C ILE A 289 -48.45 -5.35 3.36
N ALA A 290 -48.73 -6.64 3.55
CA ALA A 290 -49.04 -7.19 4.87
C ALA A 290 -47.87 -7.02 5.85
N ARG A 291 -46.63 -7.17 5.37
CA ARG A 291 -45.42 -6.95 6.17
C ARG A 291 -45.21 -5.47 6.52
N LYS A 292 -45.48 -4.55 5.60
CA LYS A 292 -45.30 -3.11 5.81
C LYS A 292 -46.39 -2.51 6.71
N LEU A 293 -47.64 -2.93 6.53
CA LEU A 293 -48.78 -2.40 7.29
C LEU A 293 -49.07 -3.16 8.59
N GLN A 294 -48.53 -4.37 8.75
CA GLN A 294 -48.88 -5.31 9.84
C GLN A 294 -50.40 -5.61 9.89
N ILE A 295 -51.06 -5.55 8.73
CA ILE A 295 -52.47 -5.85 8.55
C ILE A 295 -52.59 -7.16 7.77
N HIS A 296 -53.25 -8.15 8.37
CA HIS A 296 -53.42 -9.47 7.77
C HIS A 296 -54.89 -9.78 7.40
N SER A 297 -55.83 -8.91 7.75
CA SER A 297 -57.26 -9.08 7.45
C SER A 297 -57.70 -8.22 6.26
N PRO A 298 -58.55 -8.74 5.35
CA PRO A 298 -59.13 -7.95 4.27
C PRO A 298 -59.88 -6.71 4.77
N ALA A 299 -60.66 -6.85 5.85
CA ALA A 299 -61.36 -5.73 6.48
C ALA A 299 -60.41 -4.62 6.96
N GLY A 300 -59.25 -5.01 7.51
CA GLY A 300 -58.22 -4.05 7.94
C GLY A 300 -57.59 -3.29 6.76
N LEU A 301 -57.38 -3.97 5.62
CA LEU A 301 -56.85 -3.33 4.41
C LEU A 301 -57.86 -2.34 3.81
N THR A 302 -59.16 -2.66 3.85
CA THR A 302 -60.24 -1.74 3.45
C THR A 302 -60.29 -0.49 4.31
N ILE A 303 -60.22 -0.64 5.64
CA ILE A 303 -60.18 0.51 6.56
C ILE A 303 -58.94 1.38 6.27
N TYR A 304 -57.77 0.75 6.08
CA TYR A 304 -56.55 1.46 5.75
C TYR A 304 -56.67 2.26 4.44
N ALA A 305 -57.26 1.68 3.39
CA ALA A 305 -57.43 2.33 2.10
C ALA A 305 -58.35 3.57 2.17
N ILE A 306 -59.41 3.51 2.99
CA ILE A 306 -60.33 4.64 3.21
C ILE A 306 -59.64 5.75 4.00
N VAL A 307 -58.98 5.42 5.12
CA VAL A 307 -58.31 6.40 6.00
C VAL A 307 -57.20 7.15 5.27
N ASN A 308 -56.52 6.50 4.32
CA ASN A 308 -55.44 7.10 3.55
C ASN A 308 -55.90 7.70 2.20
N ASN A 309 -57.22 7.88 1.99
CA ASN A 309 -57.80 8.44 0.76
C ASN A 309 -57.39 7.71 -0.53
N LEU A 310 -57.13 6.40 -0.45
CA LEU A 310 -56.83 5.59 -1.64
C LEU A 310 -58.10 5.15 -2.36
N VAL A 311 -59.23 5.08 -1.65
CA VAL A 311 -60.52 4.58 -2.16
C VAL A 311 -61.67 5.34 -1.49
N ASP A 312 -62.69 5.74 -2.26
CA ASP A 312 -63.93 6.34 -1.75
C ASP A 312 -64.88 5.23 -1.25
N ILE A 313 -65.58 5.48 -0.13
CA ILE A 313 -66.51 4.53 0.50
C ILE A 313 -67.60 4.01 -0.45
N SER A 314 -67.95 4.80 -1.47
CA SER A 314 -68.91 4.45 -2.52
C SER A 314 -68.45 3.34 -3.48
N SER A 315 -67.14 3.04 -3.52
CA SER A 315 -66.53 2.08 -4.43
C SER A 315 -66.17 0.73 -3.80
N VAL A 316 -66.48 0.55 -2.50
CA VAL A 316 -66.22 -0.68 -1.74
C VAL A 316 -67.39 -1.65 -1.91
N LYS A 317 -67.13 -2.84 -2.44
CA LYS A 317 -68.10 -3.94 -2.40
C LYS A 317 -68.00 -4.63 -1.04
N LEU A 318 -69.02 -4.45 -0.20
CA LEU A 318 -69.17 -5.16 1.09
C LEU A 318 -69.49 -6.65 0.89
#